data_AF-K7QWM0-F1
#
_entry.id   AF-K7QWM0-F1
#
_cell.length_a   1.000
_cell.length_b   1.000
_cell.length_c   1.000
_cell.angle_alpha   90.00
_cell.angle_beta   90.00
_cell.angle_gamma   90.00
#
_symmetry.space_group_name_H-M   'P 1'
#
loop_
_entity.id
_entity.type
_entity.pdbx_description
1 polymer ?
#
loop_
_entity_poly.entity_id
_entity_poly.type
_entity_poly.pdbx_seq_one_letter_code
_entity_poly.pdbx_strand_id
1 'polypeptide(L)'
;MAYAHPEVLVSTEWVAEHLEDPRVRVLEVDEDILLYDTGHIPGAQKIDWQRDFWDPVVREFIDEEGFARLMERLGISNDTTVVLYGDKNNWWAAYAFWFFKYNGHKDVRLMNGGRQKWVEEGRPLTTEVPSYPPGRYEVPYRDESIRAYRDDVLEHILKVREGKGALVDVRSPEEYRGELTHMPNYPQEGALRAGHIPGAKNIPWAKAVNPDGTFKSAEELRALYEPLGVSKDKDIVVYCRIAERSSHSWFVLKYLLGYPRVRNYDGSWTEWGNLVGVPIAKGEE
;
A
#
# COMPACT_ATOMS: atom_id res chain seq x y z
N MET A 1 17.67 11.02 -11.54
CA MET A 1 17.18 11.97 -10.50
C MET A 1 16.77 11.19 -9.26
N ALA A 2 16.93 11.76 -8.06
CA ALA A 2 16.51 11.15 -6.80
C ALA A 2 14.97 11.07 -6.68
N TYR A 3 14.48 10.26 -5.73
CA TYR A 3 13.06 10.28 -5.31
C TYR A 3 12.67 11.64 -4.75
N ALA A 4 11.37 11.98 -4.80
CA ALA A 4 10.87 13.23 -4.24
C ALA A 4 10.90 13.25 -2.71
N HIS A 5 10.57 12.12 -2.08
CA HIS A 5 10.60 11.91 -0.63
C HIS A 5 11.52 10.72 -0.28
N PRO A 6 12.85 10.86 -0.37
CA PRO A 6 13.77 9.78 -0.02
C PRO A 6 13.72 9.41 1.48
N GLU A 7 13.27 10.32 2.35
CA GLU A 7 13.18 10.13 3.80
C GLU A 7 12.20 9.03 4.23
N VAL A 8 11.22 8.67 3.37
CA VAL A 8 10.24 7.61 3.68
C VAL A 8 10.68 6.21 3.24
N LEU A 9 11.90 6.06 2.71
CA LEU A 9 12.42 4.80 2.21
C LEU A 9 13.82 4.54 2.79
N VAL A 10 13.97 3.46 3.56
CA VAL A 10 15.22 3.10 4.22
C VAL A 10 15.84 1.85 3.60
N SER A 11 17.16 1.73 3.62
CA SER A 11 17.86 0.52 3.19
C SER A 11 17.80 -0.57 4.27
N THR A 12 18.02 -1.82 3.87
CA THR A 12 18.24 -2.94 4.81
C THR A 12 19.42 -2.70 5.74
N GLU A 13 20.45 -1.99 5.26
CA GLU A 13 21.59 -1.55 6.08
C GLU A 13 21.17 -0.56 7.17
N TRP A 14 20.41 0.48 6.81
CA TRP A 14 19.90 1.45 7.79
C TRP A 14 19.06 0.76 8.86
N VAL A 15 18.20 -0.20 8.48
CA VAL A 15 17.40 -0.96 9.46
C VAL A 15 18.30 -1.75 10.41
N ALA A 16 19.33 -2.44 9.89
CA ALA A 16 20.27 -3.18 10.71
C ALA A 16 21.04 -2.30 11.71
N GLU A 17 21.37 -1.06 11.33
CA GLU A 17 22.04 -0.09 12.20
C GLU A 17 21.14 0.52 13.28
N HIS A 18 19.81 0.42 13.14
CA HIS A 18 18.84 1.05 14.03
C HIS A 18 17.96 0.04 14.80
N LEU A 19 18.31 -1.25 14.83
CA LEU A 19 17.52 -2.28 15.55
C LEU A 19 17.42 -2.01 17.05
N GLU A 20 18.40 -1.32 17.63
CA GLU A 20 18.43 -0.95 19.05
C GLU A 20 17.99 0.49 19.32
N ASP A 21 17.58 1.25 18.30
CA ASP A 21 17.14 2.63 18.49
C ASP A 21 15.82 2.66 19.26
N PRO A 22 15.77 3.31 20.45
CA PRO A 22 14.57 3.31 21.28
C PRO A 22 13.37 4.02 20.62
N ARG A 23 13.61 4.87 19.61
CA ARG A 23 12.59 5.60 18.85
C ARG A 23 12.14 4.87 17.58
N VAL A 24 12.76 3.76 17.22
CA VAL A 24 12.39 2.98 16.03
C VAL A 24 11.54 1.79 16.43
N ARG A 25 10.47 1.53 15.67
CA ARG A 25 9.70 0.28 15.75
C ARG A 25 9.61 -0.33 14.36
N VAL A 26 10.12 -1.54 14.25
CA VAL A 26 10.08 -2.31 13.00
C VAL A 26 8.84 -3.20 13.03
N LEU A 27 8.00 -3.16 11.99
CA LEU A 27 6.82 -4.00 11.87
C LEU A 27 6.88 -4.82 10.59
N GLU A 28 6.60 -6.12 10.73
CA GLU A 28 6.42 -7.04 9.60
C GLU A 28 4.93 -7.15 9.26
N VAL A 29 4.60 -6.95 7.98
CA VAL A 29 3.23 -7.00 7.46
C VAL A 29 3.22 -7.79 6.15
N ASP A 30 2.68 -9.00 6.19
CA ASP A 30 2.76 -9.98 5.11
C ASP A 30 1.39 -10.38 4.56
N GLU A 31 1.37 -10.93 3.34
CA GLU A 31 0.21 -11.67 2.82
C GLU A 31 0.00 -12.95 3.63
N ASP A 32 1.07 -13.72 3.79
CA ASP A 32 1.09 -14.91 4.63
C ASP A 32 1.32 -14.50 6.09
N ILE A 33 0.22 -14.39 6.84
CA ILE A 33 0.26 -14.02 8.25
C ILE A 33 1.10 -14.99 9.10
N LEU A 34 1.39 -16.21 8.65
CA LEU A 34 2.21 -17.18 9.42
C LEU A 34 3.72 -16.99 9.18
N LEU A 35 4.12 -16.16 8.22
CA LEU A 35 5.51 -16.04 7.80
C LEU A 35 6.42 -15.45 8.88
N TYR A 36 5.98 -14.40 9.57
CA TYR A 36 6.69 -13.81 10.71
C TYR A 36 7.08 -14.85 11.78
N ASP A 37 6.19 -15.82 12.04
CA ASP A 37 6.37 -16.83 13.10
C ASP A 37 7.50 -17.83 12.75
N THR A 38 7.90 -17.90 11.46
CA THR A 38 9.03 -18.73 10.98
C THR A 38 10.39 -18.07 11.19
N GLY A 39 10.41 -16.76 11.45
CA GLY A 39 11.60 -15.96 11.65
C GLY A 39 11.43 -14.55 11.08
N HIS A 40 11.85 -13.53 11.80
CA HIS A 40 11.66 -12.12 11.50
C HIS A 40 12.89 -11.29 11.87
N ILE A 41 12.94 -10.02 11.45
CA ILE A 41 14.02 -9.09 11.82
C ILE A 41 14.06 -8.96 13.36
N PRO A 42 15.22 -9.05 14.02
CA PRO A 42 15.32 -8.87 15.47
C PRO A 42 14.67 -7.56 15.94
N GLY A 43 13.79 -7.65 16.94
CA GLY A 43 13.03 -6.50 17.44
C GLY A 43 11.78 -6.14 16.62
N ALA A 44 11.50 -6.81 15.50
CA ALA A 44 10.29 -6.57 14.74
C ALA A 44 9.05 -7.16 15.42
N GLN A 45 7.91 -6.49 15.29
CA GLN A 45 6.60 -7.01 15.69
C GLN A 45 5.72 -7.30 14.47
N LYS A 46 4.85 -8.30 14.61
CA LYS A 46 3.87 -8.66 13.57
C LYS A 46 2.66 -7.75 13.58
N ILE A 47 2.18 -7.41 12.38
CA ILE A 47 0.81 -6.98 12.13
C ILE A 47 0.09 -8.08 11.35
N ASP A 48 -1.03 -8.54 11.87
CA ASP A 48 -2.00 -9.33 11.12
C ASP A 48 -3.00 -8.38 10.48
N TRP A 49 -2.89 -8.13 9.18
CA TRP A 49 -3.65 -7.07 8.51
C TRP A 49 -5.18 -7.25 8.61
N GLN A 50 -5.67 -8.49 8.65
CA GLN A 50 -7.11 -8.76 8.80
C GLN A 50 -7.56 -8.45 10.22
N ARG A 51 -6.86 -9.00 11.22
CA ARG A 51 -7.26 -8.86 12.62
C ARG A 51 -6.99 -7.46 13.18
N ASP A 52 -5.84 -6.89 12.82
CA ASP A 52 -5.32 -5.68 13.44
C ASP A 52 -5.74 -4.41 12.71
N PHE A 53 -6.09 -4.43 11.42
CA PHE A 53 -6.51 -3.22 10.68
C PHE A 53 -7.97 -3.18 10.26
N TRP A 54 -8.66 -4.31 10.15
CA TRP A 54 -10.06 -4.32 9.69
C TRP A 54 -11.02 -4.38 10.87
N ASP A 55 -12.18 -3.76 10.70
CA ASP A 55 -13.33 -4.03 11.55
C ASP A 55 -13.75 -5.50 11.38
N PRO A 56 -14.07 -6.23 12.47
CA PRO A 56 -14.38 -7.65 12.40
C PRO A 56 -15.72 -7.99 11.72
N VAL A 57 -16.56 -6.99 11.43
CA VAL A 57 -17.92 -7.18 10.90
C VAL A 57 -18.15 -6.39 9.62
N VAL A 58 -17.78 -5.11 9.62
CA VAL A 58 -17.95 -4.19 8.50
C VAL A 58 -16.70 -4.23 7.64
N ARG A 59 -16.86 -4.14 6.32
CA ARG A 59 -15.73 -3.98 5.39
C ARG A 59 -15.21 -2.55 5.46
N GLU A 60 -14.48 -2.26 6.52
CA GLU A 60 -13.90 -0.96 6.85
C GLU A 60 -12.66 -1.17 7.75
N PHE A 61 -11.79 -0.17 7.85
CA PHE A 61 -10.68 -0.21 8.79
C PHE A 61 -11.15 0.09 10.22
N ILE A 62 -10.41 -0.38 11.22
CA ILE A 62 -10.62 -0.01 12.63
C ILE A 62 -10.67 1.52 12.81
N ASP A 63 -11.49 1.99 13.74
CA ASP A 63 -11.62 3.40 14.10
C ASP A 63 -10.32 4.00 14.67
N GLU A 64 -10.27 5.33 14.78
CA GLU A 64 -9.13 6.08 15.28
C GLU A 64 -8.73 5.65 16.70
N GLU A 65 -9.68 5.38 17.58
CA GLU A 65 -9.42 4.84 18.91
C GLU A 65 -8.85 3.42 18.85
N GLY A 66 -9.31 2.58 17.92
CA GLY A 66 -8.76 1.27 17.63
C GLY A 66 -7.32 1.35 17.18
N PHE A 67 -7.01 2.28 16.28
CA PHE A 67 -5.66 2.52 15.81
C PHE A 67 -4.74 2.95 16.97
N ALA A 68 -5.18 3.90 17.82
CA ALA A 68 -4.43 4.31 19.00
C ALA A 68 -4.14 3.14 19.95
N ARG A 69 -5.15 2.30 20.25
CA ARG A 69 -4.98 1.08 21.07
C ARG A 69 -3.99 0.09 20.46
N LEU A 70 -4.00 -0.07 19.13
CA LEU A 70 -3.05 -0.91 18.42
C LEU A 70 -1.62 -0.37 18.58
N MET A 71 -1.42 0.93 18.39
CA MET A 71 -0.11 1.57 18.53
C MET A 71 0.45 1.43 19.94
N GLU A 72 -0.37 1.68 20.97
CA GLU A 72 0.04 1.50 22.36
C GLU A 72 0.45 0.06 22.66
N ARG A 73 -0.32 -0.93 22.17
CA ARG A 73 0.02 -2.36 22.30
C ARG A 73 1.35 -2.73 21.64
N LEU A 74 1.70 -2.06 20.55
CA LEU A 74 2.96 -2.24 19.82
C LEU A 74 4.11 -1.38 20.40
N GLY A 75 3.91 -0.68 21.51
CA GLY A 75 4.94 0.18 22.07
C GLY A 75 5.30 1.38 21.18
N ILE A 76 4.37 1.81 20.32
CA ILE A 76 4.50 2.94 19.38
C ILE A 76 3.85 4.18 20.01
N SER A 77 4.55 5.30 19.94
CA SER A 77 4.06 6.64 20.33
C SER A 77 3.96 7.55 19.10
N ASN A 78 3.29 8.70 19.19
CA ASN A 78 3.07 9.58 18.03
C ASN A 78 4.37 10.08 17.35
N ASP A 79 5.50 10.11 18.08
CA ASP A 79 6.83 10.55 17.62
C ASP A 79 7.78 9.40 17.26
N THR A 80 7.31 8.15 17.31
CA THR A 80 8.08 6.96 16.91
C THR A 80 8.34 6.99 15.41
N THR A 81 9.52 6.55 14.98
CA THR A 81 9.80 6.21 13.59
C THR A 81 9.37 4.77 13.35
N VAL A 82 8.30 4.58 12.59
CA VAL A 82 7.79 3.25 12.25
C VAL A 82 8.40 2.79 10.92
N VAL A 83 9.03 1.62 10.92
CA VAL A 83 9.65 1.01 9.74
C VAL A 83 8.85 -0.23 9.36
N LEU A 84 8.33 -0.25 8.15
CA LEU A 84 7.49 -1.33 7.65
C LEU A 84 8.27 -2.19 6.65
N TYR A 85 8.09 -3.50 6.71
CA TYR A 85 8.56 -4.43 5.71
C TYR A 85 7.65 -5.65 5.62
N GLY A 86 7.76 -6.40 4.53
CA GLY A 86 7.05 -7.67 4.40
C GLY A 86 7.42 -8.42 3.13
N ASP A 87 6.68 -9.49 2.88
CA ASP A 87 6.77 -10.31 1.68
C ASP A 87 6.19 -9.64 0.42
N LYS A 88 6.21 -10.38 -0.70
CA LYS A 88 5.64 -9.96 -2.00
C LYS A 88 6.05 -8.55 -2.44
N ASN A 89 7.35 -8.23 -2.33
CA ASN A 89 7.88 -6.92 -2.67
C ASN A 89 7.20 -5.77 -1.91
N ASN A 90 6.93 -5.97 -0.61
CA ASN A 90 6.31 -5.00 0.30
C ASN A 90 4.85 -4.63 -0.03
N TRP A 91 4.04 -5.49 -0.65
CA TRP A 91 2.61 -5.17 -0.87
C TRP A 91 1.89 -4.78 0.42
N TRP A 92 1.89 -5.67 1.39
CA TRP A 92 1.14 -5.48 2.64
C TRP A 92 1.83 -4.46 3.55
N ALA A 93 3.14 -4.34 3.49
CA ALA A 93 3.89 -3.28 4.15
C ALA A 93 3.57 -1.88 3.57
N ALA A 94 3.39 -1.75 2.25
CA ALA A 94 2.96 -0.49 1.65
C ALA A 94 1.49 -0.16 1.94
N TYR A 95 0.63 -1.17 2.09
CA TYR A 95 -0.73 -1.00 2.59
C TYR A 95 -0.77 -0.55 4.06
N ALA A 96 0.07 -1.14 4.93
CA ALA A 96 0.26 -0.63 6.28
C ALA A 96 0.79 0.82 6.25
N PHE A 97 1.73 1.14 5.36
CA PHE A 97 2.21 2.51 5.22
C PHE A 97 1.08 3.48 4.89
N TRP A 98 0.23 3.13 3.91
CA TRP A 98 -0.95 3.89 3.55
C TRP A 98 -1.87 4.07 4.76
N PHE A 99 -2.14 3.02 5.53
CA PHE A 99 -3.03 3.08 6.69
C PHE A 99 -2.47 3.91 7.84
N PHE A 100 -1.16 3.86 8.10
CA PHE A 100 -0.51 4.74 9.07
C PHE A 100 -0.59 6.21 8.65
N LYS A 101 -0.42 6.50 7.35
CA LYS A 101 -0.59 7.86 6.81
C LYS A 101 -2.03 8.32 6.83
N TYR A 102 -2.98 7.43 6.61
CA TYR A 102 -4.41 7.70 6.75
C TYR A 102 -4.74 8.12 8.18
N ASN A 103 -4.09 7.53 9.18
CA ASN A 103 -4.18 7.92 10.59
C ASN A 103 -3.18 9.03 11.00
N GLY A 104 -2.56 9.72 10.05
CA GLY A 104 -1.73 10.89 10.33
C GLY A 104 -0.38 10.62 11.02
N HIS A 105 0.09 9.37 11.05
CA HIS A 105 1.40 9.08 11.64
C HIS A 105 2.53 9.73 10.82
N LYS A 106 3.36 10.51 11.51
CA LYS A 106 4.29 11.45 10.85
C LYS A 106 5.48 10.75 10.22
N ASP A 107 6.22 9.94 10.99
CA ASP A 107 7.42 9.25 10.51
C ASP A 107 7.13 7.76 10.30
N VAL A 108 6.73 7.43 9.07
CA VAL A 108 6.56 6.06 8.60
C VAL A 108 7.53 5.89 7.45
N ARG A 109 8.25 4.77 7.43
CA ARG A 109 9.21 4.43 6.39
C ARG A 109 8.98 3.00 5.92
N LEU A 110 9.32 2.74 4.66
CA LEU A 110 9.29 1.40 4.09
C LEU A 110 10.74 0.91 3.89
N MET A 111 11.03 -0.33 4.27
CA MET A 111 12.35 -0.93 4.03
C MET A 111 12.45 -1.38 2.57
N ASN A 112 13.31 -0.73 1.79
CA ASN A 112 13.46 -1.00 0.36
C ASN A 112 13.93 -2.45 0.12
N GLY A 113 13.17 -3.21 -0.67
CA GLY A 113 13.41 -4.65 -0.90
C GLY A 113 12.68 -5.59 0.06
N GLY A 114 12.17 -5.07 1.19
CA GLY A 114 11.34 -5.83 2.12
C GLY A 114 12.02 -7.06 2.70
N ARG A 115 11.22 -8.06 3.08
CA ARG A 115 11.70 -9.33 3.63
C ARG A 115 12.62 -10.05 2.64
N GLN A 116 12.27 -10.04 1.35
CA GLN A 116 13.04 -10.71 0.29
C GLN A 116 14.50 -10.28 0.33
N LYS A 117 14.77 -8.97 0.21
CA LYS A 117 16.15 -8.46 0.17
C LYS A 117 16.90 -8.68 1.47
N TRP A 118 16.24 -8.57 2.62
CA TRP A 118 16.86 -8.85 3.92
C TRP A 118 17.36 -10.29 4.01
N VAL A 119 16.54 -11.25 3.57
CA VAL A 119 16.88 -12.68 3.53
C VAL A 119 17.97 -12.97 2.50
N GLU A 120 17.88 -12.40 1.30
CA GLU A 120 18.88 -12.57 0.24
C GLU A 120 20.27 -12.05 0.64
N GLU A 121 20.31 -10.98 1.45
CA GLU A 121 21.56 -10.45 2.02
C GLU A 121 22.12 -11.28 3.18
N GLY A 122 21.43 -12.34 3.60
CA GLY A 122 21.85 -13.19 4.72
C GLY A 122 21.86 -12.45 6.07
N ARG A 123 21.01 -11.43 6.22
CA ARG A 123 20.92 -10.67 7.47
C ARG A 123 20.24 -11.47 8.58
N PRO A 124 20.49 -11.14 9.87
CA PRO A 124 19.95 -11.91 10.98
C PRO A 124 18.43 -12.00 10.97
N LEU A 125 17.92 -13.19 11.29
CA LEU A 125 16.53 -13.43 11.63
C LEU A 125 16.46 -14.09 13.01
N THR A 126 15.36 -13.87 13.71
CA THR A 126 15.06 -14.50 15.01
C THR A 126 13.60 -14.95 15.04
N THR A 127 13.26 -15.90 15.91
CA THR A 127 11.88 -16.24 16.25
C THR A 127 11.47 -15.64 17.61
N GLU A 128 12.38 -14.93 18.28
CA GLU A 128 12.13 -14.25 19.54
C GLU A 128 11.25 -13.01 19.34
N VAL A 129 10.00 -13.10 19.79
CA VAL A 129 9.05 -11.99 19.73
C VAL A 129 9.41 -10.93 20.80
N PRO A 130 9.62 -9.66 20.43
CA PRO A 130 9.98 -8.62 21.38
C PRO A 130 8.82 -8.27 22.31
N SER A 131 9.16 -7.78 23.51
CA SER A 131 8.20 -7.24 24.48
C SER A 131 8.57 -5.80 24.83
N TYR A 132 7.92 -4.85 24.16
CA TYR A 132 8.09 -3.42 24.43
C TYR A 132 7.08 -2.95 25.49
N PRO A 133 7.44 -1.94 26.32
CA PRO A 133 6.45 -1.28 27.16
C PRO A 133 5.38 -0.61 26.29
N PRO A 134 4.13 -0.48 26.78
CA PRO A 134 3.08 0.21 26.04
C PRO A 134 3.50 1.64 25.64
N GLY A 135 3.14 2.02 24.41
CA GLY A 135 3.36 3.36 23.89
C GLY A 135 2.43 4.40 24.50
N ARG A 136 2.57 5.65 24.06
CA ARG A 136 1.59 6.72 24.32
C ARG A 136 1.12 7.28 22.99
N TYR A 137 -0.10 6.96 22.60
CA TYR A 137 -0.63 7.34 21.31
C TYR A 137 -1.93 8.12 21.45
N GLU A 138 -1.89 9.41 21.13
CA GLU A 138 -3.09 10.24 21.05
C GLU A 138 -3.99 9.76 19.91
N VAL A 139 -5.31 9.76 20.15
CA VAL A 139 -6.30 9.39 19.13
C VAL A 139 -6.09 10.26 17.89
N PRO A 140 -5.81 9.66 16.72
CA PRO A 140 -5.49 10.38 15.51
C PRO A 140 -6.73 11.02 14.88
N TYR A 141 -6.50 11.76 13.78
CA TYR A 141 -7.54 12.22 12.87
C TYR A 141 -7.25 11.69 11.47
N ARG A 142 -8.27 11.14 10.79
CA ARG A 142 -8.12 10.54 9.46
C ARG A 142 -7.88 11.58 8.35
N ASP A 143 -6.86 11.37 7.53
CA ASP A 143 -6.58 12.17 6.33
C ASP A 143 -7.36 11.64 5.12
N GLU A 144 -8.60 12.11 4.96
CA GLU A 144 -9.45 11.74 3.82
C GLU A 144 -8.87 12.17 2.45
N SER A 145 -7.84 13.03 2.41
CA SER A 145 -7.23 13.44 1.14
C SER A 145 -6.49 12.32 0.41
N ILE A 146 -6.26 11.18 1.07
CA ILE A 146 -5.55 10.02 0.51
C ILE A 146 -6.44 8.80 0.26
N ARG A 147 -7.73 8.90 0.56
CA ARG A 147 -8.72 7.84 0.39
C ARG A 147 -9.80 8.29 -0.59
N ALA A 148 -10.23 7.39 -1.46
CA ALA A 148 -11.36 7.62 -2.35
C ALA A 148 -12.41 6.56 -2.10
N TYR A 149 -13.68 6.94 -2.13
CA TYR A 149 -14.82 6.04 -2.01
C TYR A 149 -15.51 5.85 -3.36
N ARG A 150 -16.41 4.86 -3.47
CA ARG A 150 -17.12 4.57 -4.72
C ARG A 150 -17.79 5.80 -5.35
N ASP A 151 -18.36 6.69 -4.55
CA ASP A 151 -19.09 7.87 -5.03
C ASP A 151 -18.11 8.93 -5.57
N ASP A 152 -16.95 9.10 -4.91
CA ASP A 152 -15.85 9.92 -5.46
C ASP A 152 -15.36 9.39 -6.80
N VAL A 153 -15.24 8.07 -6.93
CA VAL A 153 -14.72 7.43 -8.15
C VAL A 153 -15.68 7.63 -9.31
N LEU A 154 -17.00 7.57 -9.06
CA LEU A 154 -18.02 7.82 -10.07
C LEU A 154 -17.93 9.25 -10.63
N GLU A 155 -17.76 10.25 -9.76
CA GLU A 155 -17.52 11.63 -10.17
C GLU A 155 -16.16 11.80 -10.86
N HIS A 156 -15.14 11.09 -10.39
CA HIS A 156 -13.77 11.18 -10.90
C HIS A 156 -13.65 10.72 -12.36
N ILE A 157 -14.51 9.82 -12.84
CA ILE A 157 -14.59 9.45 -14.27
C ILE A 157 -14.77 10.69 -15.15
N LEU A 158 -15.54 11.69 -14.71
CA LEU A 158 -15.73 12.94 -15.46
C LEU A 158 -14.44 13.76 -15.52
N LYS A 159 -13.70 13.85 -14.40
CA LYS A 159 -12.39 14.52 -14.35
C LYS A 159 -11.38 13.86 -15.27
N VAL A 160 -11.39 12.53 -15.36
CA VAL A 160 -10.54 11.77 -16.29
C VAL A 160 -10.84 12.15 -17.73
N ARG A 161 -12.13 12.22 -18.11
CA ARG A 161 -12.56 12.64 -19.46
C ARG A 161 -12.17 14.08 -19.80
N GLU A 162 -12.19 14.97 -18.81
CA GLU A 162 -11.76 16.36 -18.96
C GLU A 162 -10.23 16.54 -18.98
N GLY A 163 -9.45 15.46 -18.80
CA GLY A 163 -8.00 15.50 -18.72
C GLY A 163 -7.47 16.07 -17.39
N LYS A 164 -8.33 16.30 -16.40
CA LYS A 164 -7.98 16.84 -15.06
C LYS A 164 -7.69 15.73 -14.04
N GLY A 165 -8.09 14.49 -14.34
CA GLY A 165 -7.88 13.32 -13.49
C GLY A 165 -7.18 12.18 -14.23
N ALA A 166 -6.67 11.22 -13.46
CA ALA A 166 -6.27 9.90 -13.95
C ALA A 166 -6.78 8.80 -13.01
N LEU A 167 -7.11 7.65 -13.60
CA LEU A 167 -7.41 6.41 -12.89
C LEU A 167 -6.32 5.40 -13.22
N VAL A 168 -5.75 4.76 -12.20
CA VAL A 168 -4.66 3.77 -12.36
C VAL A 168 -5.15 2.41 -11.87
N ASP A 169 -5.34 1.49 -12.81
CA ASP A 169 -5.64 0.09 -12.52
C ASP A 169 -4.34 -0.70 -12.44
N VAL A 170 -4.00 -1.20 -11.25
CA VAL A 170 -2.71 -1.86 -11.01
C VAL A 170 -2.77 -3.39 -11.10
N ARG A 171 -3.92 -3.93 -11.50
CA ARG A 171 -4.15 -5.37 -11.68
C ARG A 171 -3.45 -5.89 -12.94
N SER A 172 -3.53 -7.21 -13.18
CA SER A 172 -2.98 -7.79 -14.39
C SER A 172 -3.71 -7.27 -15.64
N PRO A 173 -3.06 -7.27 -16.82
CA PRO A 173 -3.70 -6.88 -18.08
C PRO A 173 -4.98 -7.69 -18.38
N GLU A 174 -5.02 -8.97 -18.00
CA GLU A 174 -6.16 -9.87 -18.20
C GLU A 174 -7.35 -9.47 -17.30
N GLU A 175 -7.08 -9.10 -16.04
CA GLU A 175 -8.10 -8.56 -15.14
C GLU A 175 -8.64 -7.22 -15.64
N TYR A 176 -7.75 -6.35 -16.12
CA TYR A 176 -8.09 -5.04 -16.68
C TYR A 176 -8.97 -5.16 -17.94
N ARG A 177 -8.58 -5.99 -18.92
CA ARG A 177 -9.38 -6.21 -20.13
C ARG A 177 -10.72 -6.91 -19.87
N GLY A 178 -10.89 -7.48 -18.67
CA GLY A 178 -12.08 -8.21 -18.26
C GLY A 178 -12.15 -9.63 -18.84
N GLU A 179 -10.98 -10.23 -19.04
CA GLU A 179 -10.79 -11.66 -19.37
C GLU A 179 -10.84 -12.51 -18.10
N LEU A 180 -10.41 -11.93 -16.97
CA LEU A 180 -10.47 -12.52 -15.64
C LEU A 180 -11.15 -11.56 -14.65
N THR A 181 -11.71 -12.11 -13.56
CA THR A 181 -12.19 -11.34 -12.39
C THR A 181 -11.20 -11.36 -11.23
N HIS A 182 -10.08 -12.08 -11.38
CA HIS A 182 -9.02 -12.22 -10.38
C HIS A 182 -7.67 -12.53 -11.03
N MET A 183 -6.60 -12.35 -10.25
CA MET A 183 -5.24 -12.75 -10.56
C MET A 183 -5.19 -14.22 -10.97
N PRO A 184 -4.35 -14.56 -11.96
CA PRO A 184 -4.01 -15.94 -12.26
C PRO A 184 -3.53 -16.67 -10.99
N ASN A 185 -4.05 -17.86 -10.74
CA ASN A 185 -3.65 -18.77 -9.65
C ASN A 185 -4.05 -18.39 -8.21
N TYR A 186 -4.97 -17.42 -7.98
CA TYR A 186 -5.55 -17.13 -6.66
C TYR A 186 -7.03 -17.58 -6.53
N PRO A 187 -7.54 -17.92 -5.33
CA PRO A 187 -8.95 -18.30 -5.12
C PRO A 187 -9.91 -17.18 -5.53
N GLN A 188 -11.10 -17.48 -6.04
CA GLN A 188 -12.10 -16.48 -6.47
C GLN A 188 -12.56 -15.54 -5.32
N GLU A 189 -11.87 -14.43 -5.11
CA GLU A 189 -12.34 -13.25 -4.37
C GLU A 189 -13.37 -12.49 -5.23
N GLY A 190 -14.53 -13.11 -5.51
CA GLY A 190 -15.36 -12.81 -6.68
C GLY A 190 -15.86 -11.36 -6.86
N ALA A 191 -15.82 -10.92 -8.12
CA ALA A 191 -16.67 -9.84 -8.64
C ALA A 191 -17.64 -10.42 -9.67
N LEU A 192 -18.90 -9.96 -9.68
CA LEU A 192 -19.93 -10.41 -10.63
C LEU A 192 -19.71 -9.87 -12.05
N ARG A 193 -18.85 -8.86 -12.22
CA ARG A 193 -18.48 -8.26 -13.51
C ARG A 193 -16.97 -8.13 -13.65
N ALA A 194 -16.50 -8.38 -14.88
CA ALA A 194 -15.10 -8.25 -15.28
C ALA A 194 -14.91 -7.04 -16.20
N GLY A 195 -13.75 -6.39 -16.14
CA GLY A 195 -13.41 -5.18 -16.86
C GLY A 195 -12.62 -4.22 -15.97
N HIS A 196 -12.66 -2.94 -16.30
CA HIS A 196 -12.04 -1.86 -15.54
C HIS A 196 -12.98 -0.65 -15.44
N ILE A 197 -12.61 0.33 -14.60
CA ILE A 197 -13.34 1.59 -14.45
C ILE A 197 -13.05 2.45 -15.69
N PRO A 198 -14.05 3.00 -16.40
CA PRO A 198 -13.80 3.72 -17.65
C PRO A 198 -12.81 4.88 -17.51
N GLY A 199 -11.89 4.98 -18.46
CA GLY A 199 -10.78 5.93 -18.50
C GLY A 199 -9.54 5.50 -17.71
N ALA A 200 -9.56 4.35 -17.04
CA ALA A 200 -8.41 3.86 -16.29
C ALA A 200 -7.27 3.45 -17.22
N LYS A 201 -6.03 3.64 -16.78
CA LYS A 201 -4.83 3.13 -17.43
C LYS A 201 -4.27 1.95 -16.66
N ASN A 202 -3.97 0.86 -17.36
CA ASN A 202 -3.38 -0.32 -16.74
C ASN A 202 -1.87 -0.18 -16.57
N ILE A 203 -1.44 -0.09 -15.32
CA ILE A 203 -0.01 -0.09 -14.95
C ILE A 203 0.17 -1.13 -13.84
N PRO A 204 0.41 -2.41 -14.20
CA PRO A 204 0.58 -3.47 -13.22
C PRO A 204 1.65 -3.09 -12.18
N TRP A 205 1.29 -3.15 -10.89
CA TRP A 205 2.12 -2.64 -9.79
C TRP A 205 3.57 -3.19 -9.84
N ALA A 206 3.75 -4.45 -10.28
CA ALA A 206 5.03 -5.17 -10.31
C ALA A 206 6.05 -4.50 -11.22
N LYS A 207 5.60 -3.70 -12.19
CA LYS A 207 6.49 -2.94 -13.06
C LYS A 207 7.32 -1.90 -12.30
N ALA A 208 6.90 -1.50 -11.09
CA ALA A 208 7.58 -0.50 -10.27
C ALA A 208 8.73 -1.06 -9.40
N VAL A 209 8.93 -2.38 -9.40
CA VAL A 209 9.99 -3.02 -8.60
C VAL A 209 11.03 -3.71 -9.48
N ASN A 210 12.23 -3.89 -8.92
CA ASN A 210 13.31 -4.68 -9.46
C ASN A 210 13.17 -6.16 -9.03
N PRO A 211 13.92 -7.09 -9.64
CA PRO A 211 13.86 -8.51 -9.28
C PRO A 211 14.18 -8.82 -7.81
N ASP A 212 15.01 -8.00 -7.15
CA ASP A 212 15.35 -8.10 -5.71
C ASP A 212 14.30 -7.46 -4.78
N GLY A 213 13.17 -7.02 -5.35
CA GLY A 213 12.07 -6.37 -4.64
C GLY A 213 12.29 -4.90 -4.29
N THR A 214 13.42 -4.30 -4.67
CA THR A 214 13.60 -2.86 -4.48
C THR A 214 12.76 -2.05 -5.46
N PHE A 215 12.41 -0.81 -5.10
CA PHE A 215 11.80 0.11 -6.04
C PHE A 215 12.78 0.48 -7.17
N LYS A 216 12.24 0.60 -8.38
CA LYS A 216 12.95 1.17 -9.53
C LYS A 216 13.32 2.63 -9.30
N SER A 217 14.30 3.11 -10.05
CA SER A 217 14.72 4.50 -9.98
C SER A 217 13.58 5.47 -10.32
N ALA A 218 13.61 6.70 -9.79
CA ALA A 218 12.58 7.70 -10.05
C ALA A 218 12.38 8.00 -11.55
N GLU A 219 13.41 7.83 -12.37
CA GLU A 219 13.35 7.99 -13.82
C GLU A 219 12.58 6.86 -14.50
N GLU A 220 12.93 5.61 -14.18
CA GLU A 220 12.17 4.46 -14.68
C GLU A 220 10.72 4.52 -14.23
N LEU A 221 10.46 4.92 -12.97
CA LEU A 221 9.11 5.06 -12.44
C LEU A 221 8.33 6.11 -13.24
N ARG A 222 8.87 7.32 -13.49
CA ARG A 222 8.20 8.32 -14.35
C ARG A 222 7.89 7.78 -15.74
N ALA A 223 8.82 7.02 -16.34
CA ALA A 223 8.63 6.42 -17.66
C ALA A 223 7.49 5.38 -17.71
N LEU A 224 7.08 4.82 -16.56
CA LEU A 224 5.90 3.94 -16.49
C LEU A 224 4.57 4.72 -16.52
N TYR A 225 4.53 5.92 -15.93
CA TYR A 225 3.28 6.65 -15.66
C TYR A 225 3.03 7.78 -16.67
N GLU A 226 4.03 8.61 -16.93
CA GLU A 226 3.88 9.85 -17.72
C GLU A 226 3.41 9.59 -19.17
N PRO A 227 3.93 8.59 -19.90
CA PRO A 227 3.47 8.31 -21.27
C PRO A 227 2.00 7.90 -21.36
N LEU A 228 1.43 7.40 -20.26
CA LEU A 228 0.02 7.02 -20.16
C LEU A 228 -0.87 8.17 -19.66
N GLY A 229 -0.31 9.37 -19.54
CA GLY A 229 -1.02 10.56 -19.08
C GLY A 229 -1.27 10.59 -17.58
N VAL A 230 -0.51 9.82 -16.79
CA VAL A 230 -0.54 9.86 -15.33
C VAL A 230 0.57 10.81 -14.84
N SER A 231 0.20 12.07 -14.64
CA SER A 231 1.13 13.18 -14.36
C SER A 231 0.74 13.97 -13.11
N LYS A 232 1.74 14.62 -12.49
CA LYS A 232 1.61 15.33 -11.19
C LYS A 232 0.59 16.48 -11.16
N ASP A 233 0.17 16.98 -12.32
CA ASP A 233 -0.82 18.04 -12.45
C ASP A 233 -2.27 17.55 -12.35
N LYS A 234 -2.50 16.24 -12.34
CA LYS A 234 -3.83 15.62 -12.27
C LYS A 234 -4.20 15.15 -10.87
N ASP A 235 -5.50 15.04 -10.62
CA ASP A 235 -6.03 14.26 -9.49
C ASP A 235 -5.94 12.77 -9.83
N ILE A 236 -5.30 11.95 -9.00
CA ILE A 236 -5.07 10.54 -9.30
C ILE A 236 -5.79 9.66 -8.30
N VAL A 237 -6.48 8.65 -8.82
CA VAL A 237 -7.08 7.56 -8.03
C VAL A 237 -6.46 6.24 -8.49
N VAL A 238 -5.94 5.47 -7.54
CA VAL A 238 -5.33 4.16 -7.77
C VAL A 238 -6.23 3.08 -7.18
N TYR A 239 -6.40 1.96 -7.87
CA TYR A 239 -7.20 0.84 -7.35
C TYR A 239 -6.65 -0.51 -7.83
N CYS A 240 -6.97 -1.57 -7.08
CA CYS A 240 -6.68 -2.96 -7.41
C CYS A 240 -7.92 -3.82 -7.19
N ARG A 241 -7.85 -4.82 -6.31
CA ARG A 241 -8.99 -5.64 -5.87
C ARG A 241 -9.41 -5.34 -4.43
N ILE A 242 -8.47 -5.23 -3.48
CA ILE A 242 -8.74 -4.97 -2.05
C ILE A 242 -7.70 -4.03 -1.39
N ALA A 243 -7.29 -2.96 -2.08
CA ALA A 243 -6.37 -1.91 -1.61
C ALA A 243 -4.86 -2.28 -1.48
N GLU A 244 -4.51 -3.56 -1.39
CA GLU A 244 -3.18 -4.06 -1.06
C GLU A 244 -2.13 -3.67 -2.11
N ARG A 245 -2.38 -4.02 -3.38
CA ARG A 245 -1.49 -3.67 -4.51
C ARG A 245 -1.58 -2.19 -4.89
N SER A 246 -2.76 -1.58 -4.76
CA SER A 246 -2.92 -0.16 -5.08
C SER A 246 -2.23 0.74 -4.06
N SER A 247 -2.09 0.32 -2.80
CA SER A 247 -1.29 1.02 -1.80
C SER A 247 0.18 1.10 -2.19
N HIS A 248 0.74 0.03 -2.76
CA HIS A 248 2.10 0.03 -3.28
C HIS A 248 2.29 1.07 -4.39
N SER A 249 1.41 1.11 -5.40
CA SER A 249 1.48 2.12 -6.46
C SER A 249 1.12 3.54 -5.99
N TRP A 250 0.24 3.68 -4.99
CA TRP A 250 -0.03 4.96 -4.34
C TRP A 250 1.24 5.50 -3.66
N PHE A 251 2.01 4.64 -2.97
CA PHE A 251 3.28 5.02 -2.35
C PHE A 251 4.28 5.52 -3.40
N VAL A 252 4.41 4.78 -4.50
CA VAL A 252 5.26 5.17 -5.65
C VAL A 252 4.88 6.55 -6.18
N LEU A 253 3.61 6.78 -6.50
CA LEU A 253 3.16 8.04 -7.09
C LEU A 253 3.31 9.21 -6.10
N LYS A 254 2.82 9.03 -4.87
CA LYS A 254 2.76 10.13 -3.88
C LYS A 254 4.13 10.47 -3.29
N TYR A 255 4.93 9.46 -2.92
CA TYR A 255 6.19 9.68 -2.21
C TYR A 255 7.42 9.60 -3.10
N LEU A 256 7.55 8.55 -3.92
CA LEU A 256 8.75 8.40 -4.76
C LEU A 256 8.77 9.39 -5.91
N LEU A 257 7.61 9.67 -6.51
CA LEU A 257 7.45 10.64 -7.60
C LEU A 257 6.94 12.02 -7.16
N GLY A 258 6.44 12.16 -5.92
CA GLY A 258 6.04 13.45 -5.37
C GLY A 258 4.74 14.01 -5.95
N TYR A 259 3.83 13.13 -6.39
CA TYR A 259 2.55 13.57 -6.94
C TYR A 259 1.63 14.05 -5.81
N PRO A 260 1.13 15.30 -5.85
CA PRO A 260 0.52 15.93 -4.68
C PRO A 260 -0.87 15.39 -4.35
N ARG A 261 -1.62 14.89 -5.35
CA ARG A 261 -3.04 14.51 -5.23
C ARG A 261 -3.25 13.07 -5.69
N VAL A 262 -2.94 12.13 -4.81
CA VAL A 262 -3.10 10.69 -5.06
C VAL A 262 -3.94 10.07 -3.95
N ARG A 263 -5.07 9.48 -4.33
CA ARG A 263 -5.98 8.75 -3.46
C ARG A 263 -5.95 7.26 -3.78
N ASN A 264 -6.02 6.42 -2.75
CA ASN A 264 -6.23 4.99 -2.88
C ASN A 264 -7.73 4.69 -2.75
N TYR A 265 -8.30 3.98 -3.72
CA TYR A 265 -9.67 3.48 -3.64
C TYR A 265 -9.66 2.05 -3.09
N ASP A 266 -9.85 1.91 -1.79
CA ASP A 266 -9.71 0.63 -1.08
C ASP A 266 -10.85 -0.36 -1.36
N GLY A 267 -12.06 0.15 -1.64
CA GLY A 267 -13.17 -0.66 -2.13
C GLY A 267 -12.80 -1.43 -3.41
N SER A 268 -12.04 -0.77 -4.30
CA SER A 268 -11.37 -1.39 -5.45
C SER A 268 -12.33 -2.23 -6.33
N TRP A 269 -11.82 -3.21 -7.08
CA TRP A 269 -12.65 -4.00 -8.00
C TRP A 269 -13.64 -4.94 -7.30
N THR A 270 -13.36 -5.38 -6.07
CA THR A 270 -14.30 -6.24 -5.32
C THR A 270 -15.55 -5.48 -4.90
N GLU A 271 -15.48 -4.16 -4.64
CA GLU A 271 -16.66 -3.31 -4.53
C GLU A 271 -17.22 -3.00 -5.93
N TRP A 272 -16.42 -2.33 -6.79
CA TRP A 272 -16.91 -1.79 -8.07
C TRP A 272 -17.54 -2.84 -8.99
N GLY A 273 -16.88 -4.00 -9.14
CA GLY A 273 -17.36 -5.09 -9.98
C GLY A 273 -18.60 -5.81 -9.45
N ASN A 274 -19.07 -5.46 -8.26
CA ASN A 274 -20.31 -5.96 -7.64
C ASN A 274 -21.39 -4.88 -7.47
N LEU A 275 -21.09 -3.60 -7.72
CA LEU A 275 -22.08 -2.52 -7.64
C LEU A 275 -23.09 -2.61 -8.80
N VAL A 276 -24.36 -2.34 -8.49
CA VAL A 276 -25.44 -2.34 -9.47
C VAL A 276 -25.40 -1.04 -10.27
N GLY A 277 -25.39 -1.13 -11.60
CA GLY A 277 -25.57 0.02 -12.49
C GLY A 277 -24.37 0.96 -12.62
N VAL A 278 -23.20 0.60 -12.09
CA VAL A 278 -21.97 1.37 -12.30
C VAL A 278 -21.38 1.15 -13.69
N PRO A 279 -20.68 2.15 -14.26
CA PRO A 279 -20.10 2.00 -15.59
C PRO A 279 -18.83 1.12 -15.54
N ILE A 280 -18.70 0.23 -16.53
CA ILE A 280 -17.57 -0.69 -16.69
C ILE A 280 -17.13 -0.67 -18.15
N ALA A 281 -15.82 -0.57 -18.39
CA ALA A 281 -15.19 -0.74 -19.69
C ALA A 281 -14.49 -2.11 -19.79
N LYS A 282 -14.29 -2.60 -21.02
CA LYS A 282 -13.60 -3.85 -21.34
C LYS A 282 -12.63 -3.63 -22.51
N GLY A 283 -11.65 -4.50 -22.65
CA GLY A 283 -10.58 -4.33 -23.64
C GLY A 283 -9.51 -3.33 -23.18
N GLU A 284 -8.79 -2.75 -24.13
CA GLU A 284 -7.73 -1.77 -23.87
C GLU A 284 -8.28 -0.34 -23.96
N GLU A 285 -7.67 0.61 -23.22
CA GLU A 285 -7.97 2.06 -23.32
C GLU A 285 -6.71 2.93 -23.30
#